data_AF-A0AAW2I8F2-F1
#
_entry.id   AF-A0AAW2I8F2-F1
#
_cell.length_a   1.000
_cell.length_b   1.000
_cell.length_c   1.000
_cell.angle_alpha   90.00
_cell.angle_beta   90.00
_cell.angle_gamma   90.00
#
_symmetry.space_group_name_H-M   'P 1'
#
loop_
_entity.id
_entity.type
_entity.pdbx_description
1 polymer ?
#
loop_
_entity_poly.entity_id
_entity_poly.type
_entity_poly.pdbx_seq_one_letter_code
_entity_poly.pdbx_strand_id
1 'polypeptide(L)'
;MQLPAAKPDGGKGEWQLLLKNTGVVAMHMAITHRNTVVMFDQTGSGRSGYRLRKRHDGTRCRDNHHCDWREGRKLLSNERWYASSLKLPDKDDRVIVVGGRGVLLMNLCRKDRLREVFYPSFLRNTYDRNEGGNNLYPIVHLSSDGHLFMFANRDSILFDYKRNRVVKKFPRIPGKGSRSYPSTASSVILPLHYKDASGKWK
;
A
#
# COMPACT_ATOMS: atom_id res chain seq x y z
N MET A 1 -20.98 -17.10 26.45
CA MET A 1 -22.14 -16.31 25.97
C MET A 1 -22.29 -16.56 24.48
N GLN A 2 -23.20 -17.47 24.11
CA GLN A 2 -23.51 -17.83 22.72
C GLN A 2 -24.41 -16.75 22.14
N LEU A 3 -24.10 -16.22 20.96
CA LEU A 3 -25.03 -15.33 20.22
C LEU A 3 -25.65 -16.13 19.06
N PRO A 4 -26.92 -15.85 18.70
CA PRO A 4 -27.64 -16.61 17.70
C PRO A 4 -27.10 -16.36 16.29
N ALA A 5 -27.19 -17.39 15.44
CA ALA A 5 -26.87 -17.30 14.02
C ALA A 5 -27.94 -16.49 13.27
N ALA A 6 -27.49 -15.61 12.36
CA ALA A 6 -28.37 -14.90 11.45
C ALA A 6 -29.08 -15.89 10.50
N LYS A 7 -30.37 -15.64 10.24
CA LYS A 7 -31.13 -16.32 9.19
C LYS A 7 -31.05 -15.45 7.91
N PRO A 8 -30.89 -16.07 6.73
CA PRO A 8 -30.71 -15.32 5.50
C PRO A 8 -32.07 -14.82 5.01
N ASP A 9 -32.18 -13.51 4.81
CA ASP A 9 -33.29 -12.91 4.07
C ASP A 9 -32.73 -12.05 2.94
N GLY A 10 -33.20 -12.34 1.72
CA GLY A 10 -32.88 -11.72 0.42
C GLY A 10 -31.71 -10.75 0.32
N GLY A 11 -30.53 -11.25 -0.08
CA GLY A 11 -29.46 -10.44 -0.70
C GLY A 11 -28.75 -9.41 0.18
N LYS A 12 -29.05 -9.32 1.49
CA LYS A 12 -28.34 -8.42 2.40
C LYS A 12 -27.09 -9.12 2.95
N GLY A 13 -25.92 -8.53 2.74
CA GLY A 13 -24.67 -9.04 3.31
C GLY A 13 -24.72 -9.08 4.83
N GLU A 14 -24.14 -10.11 5.44
CA GLU A 14 -24.07 -10.28 6.90
C GLU A 14 -22.70 -9.86 7.43
N TRP A 15 -22.69 -9.15 8.56
CA TRP A 15 -21.45 -8.85 9.28
C TRP A 15 -21.19 -9.92 10.34
N GLN A 16 -20.03 -10.56 10.25
CA GLN A 16 -19.58 -11.51 11.26
C GLN A 16 -18.35 -10.97 11.98
N LEU A 17 -18.45 -10.80 13.31
CA LEU A 17 -17.29 -10.48 14.13
C LEU A 17 -16.39 -11.71 14.26
N LEU A 18 -15.21 -11.65 13.64
CA LEU A 18 -14.25 -12.76 13.67
C LEU A 18 -13.43 -12.82 14.96
N LEU A 19 -13.13 -11.68 15.57
CA LEU A 19 -12.40 -11.59 16.83
C LEU A 19 -12.71 -10.26 17.53
N LYS A 20 -12.87 -10.29 18.86
CA LYS A 20 -13.17 -9.08 19.65
C LYS A 20 -12.03 -8.06 19.66
N ASN A 21 -10.78 -8.52 19.57
CA ASN A 21 -9.61 -7.66 19.57
C ASN A 21 -8.44 -8.36 18.86
N THR A 22 -7.95 -7.77 17.78
CA THR A 22 -6.82 -8.27 16.99
C THR A 22 -5.47 -7.70 17.47
N GLY A 23 -5.45 -6.74 18.40
CA GLY A 23 -4.27 -6.07 18.95
C GLY A 23 -3.58 -5.10 17.99
N VAL A 24 -3.79 -5.27 16.69
CA VAL A 24 -3.17 -4.50 15.60
C VAL A 24 -4.18 -4.29 14.48
N VAL A 25 -3.98 -3.24 13.69
CA VAL A 25 -4.84 -2.86 12.57
C VAL A 25 -3.97 -2.64 11.35
N ALA A 26 -4.40 -3.17 10.20
CA ALA A 26 -3.69 -3.01 8.95
C ALA A 26 -3.50 -1.51 8.64
N MET A 27 -2.23 -1.11 8.42
CA MET A 27 -1.88 0.24 8.00
C MET A 27 -2.20 0.45 6.51
N HIS A 28 -2.05 -0.61 5.71
CA HIS A 28 -2.33 -0.58 4.28
C HIS A 28 -3.06 -1.84 3.83
N MET A 29 -3.96 -1.68 2.86
CA MET A 29 -4.69 -2.79 2.24
C MET A 29 -4.76 -2.56 0.73
N ALA A 30 -4.63 -3.64 -0.05
CA ALA A 30 -4.76 -3.58 -1.50
C ALA A 30 -5.54 -4.79 -2.03
N ILE A 31 -6.55 -4.54 -2.86
CA ILE A 31 -7.36 -5.58 -3.51
C ILE A 31 -6.70 -5.99 -4.82
N THR A 32 -6.40 -7.27 -4.99
CA THR A 32 -5.79 -7.84 -6.18
C THR A 32 -6.82 -8.17 -7.26
N HIS A 33 -6.37 -8.46 -8.48
CA HIS A 33 -7.28 -8.90 -9.56
C HIS A 33 -7.82 -10.31 -9.35
N ARG A 34 -7.23 -11.08 -8.42
CA ARG A 34 -7.65 -12.44 -8.05
C ARG A 34 -8.65 -12.45 -6.90
N ASN A 35 -9.31 -11.32 -6.64
CA ASN A 35 -10.24 -11.14 -5.53
C ASN A 35 -9.60 -11.48 -4.16
N THR A 36 -8.30 -11.19 -3.99
CA THR A 36 -7.61 -11.35 -2.72
C THR A 36 -7.25 -9.99 -2.14
N VAL A 37 -7.25 -9.86 -0.82
CA VAL A 37 -6.76 -8.65 -0.14
C VAL A 37 -5.35 -8.91 0.38
N VAL A 38 -4.41 -8.03 0.04
CA VAL A 38 -3.10 -7.98 0.68
C VAL A 38 -3.16 -6.92 1.77
N MET A 39 -2.88 -7.33 3.00
CA MET A 39 -2.84 -6.43 4.16
C MET A 39 -1.40 -6.28 4.64
N PHE A 40 -0.99 -5.04 4.88
CA PHE A 40 0.28 -4.73 5.54
C PHE A 40 -0.03 -4.08 6.89
N ASP A 41 0.46 -4.71 7.93
CA ASP A 41 0.37 -4.18 9.28
C ASP A 41 1.62 -3.35 9.62
N GLN A 42 1.45 -2.49 10.62
CA GLN A 42 2.53 -1.83 11.29
C GLN A 42 3.42 -2.86 11.98
N THR A 43 4.65 -3.00 11.50
CA THR A 43 5.59 -4.02 11.98
C THR A 43 6.15 -3.78 13.39
N GLY A 44 5.81 -2.66 14.04
CA GLY A 44 6.31 -2.30 15.38
C GLY A 44 5.37 -2.60 16.55
N SER A 45 4.13 -3.02 16.30
CA SER A 45 3.13 -3.29 17.35
C SER A 45 3.06 -4.77 17.79
N GLY A 46 3.96 -5.60 17.27
CA GLY A 46 3.93 -7.05 17.48
C GLY A 46 3.02 -7.79 16.48
N ARG A 47 2.79 -9.07 16.73
CA ARG A 47 1.92 -9.90 15.87
C ARG A 47 0.46 -9.67 16.18
N SER A 48 -0.40 -9.74 15.16
CA SER A 48 -1.84 -9.74 15.37
C SER A 48 -2.29 -10.91 16.25
N GLY A 49 -3.27 -10.64 17.11
CA GLY A 49 -3.98 -11.65 17.90
C GLY A 49 -4.88 -12.53 17.03
N TYR A 50 -5.17 -12.11 15.79
CA TYR A 50 -5.91 -12.92 14.83
C TYR A 50 -4.99 -13.96 14.18
N ARG A 51 -4.89 -15.11 14.83
CA ARG A 51 -4.14 -16.25 14.28
C ARG A 51 -4.93 -16.89 13.15
N LEU A 52 -4.37 -16.82 11.95
CA LEU A 52 -4.94 -17.51 10.79
C LEU A 52 -5.07 -19.01 11.07
N ARG A 53 -6.24 -19.59 10.73
CA ARG A 53 -6.53 -20.99 11.01
C ARG A 53 -5.43 -21.88 10.42
N LYS A 54 -4.89 -22.77 11.26
CA LYS A 54 -4.09 -23.91 10.81
C LYS A 54 -5.05 -24.97 10.27
N ARG A 55 -4.57 -25.84 9.37
CA ARG A 55 -5.32 -27.05 9.02
C ARG A 55 -5.50 -27.94 10.26
N HIS A 56 -6.48 -28.85 10.22
CA HIS A 56 -6.74 -29.82 11.29
C HIS A 56 -5.50 -30.66 11.65
N ASP A 57 -4.55 -30.81 10.73
CA ASP A 57 -3.26 -31.49 10.89
C ASP A 57 -2.15 -30.60 11.53
N GLY A 58 -2.46 -29.38 11.96
CA GLY A 58 -1.49 -28.46 12.56
C GLY A 58 -0.54 -27.77 11.57
N THR A 59 -0.63 -28.06 10.28
CA THR A 59 0.21 -27.43 9.25
C THR A 59 -0.29 -26.01 8.93
N ARG A 60 0.66 -25.09 8.68
CA ARG A 60 0.31 -23.76 8.15
C ARG A 60 -0.24 -23.95 6.74
N CYS A 61 -1.32 -23.23 6.42
CA CYS A 61 -1.92 -23.19 5.10
C CYS A 61 -0.89 -22.96 3.99
N ARG A 62 -0.43 -24.06 3.38
CA ARG A 62 0.40 -24.07 2.18
C ARG A 62 -0.47 -24.64 1.06
N ASP A 63 -0.78 -23.72 0.16
CA ASP A 63 -1.25 -23.91 -1.21
C ASP A 63 -2.59 -24.55 -1.56
N ASN A 64 -3.25 -25.39 -0.78
CA ASN A 64 -4.54 -25.95 -1.22
C ASN A 64 -5.78 -25.12 -0.84
N HIS A 65 -6.77 -25.12 -1.74
CA HIS A 65 -8.01 -24.34 -1.90
C HIS A 65 -8.99 -24.21 -0.70
N HIS A 66 -8.53 -24.38 0.55
CA HIS A 66 -9.39 -24.36 1.75
C HIS A 66 -8.90 -23.41 2.85
N CYS A 67 -8.11 -22.40 2.51
CA CYS A 67 -7.67 -21.40 3.49
C CYS A 67 -8.02 -20.00 3.01
N ASP A 68 -8.90 -19.32 3.75
CA ASP A 68 -9.33 -17.95 3.47
C ASP A 68 -8.20 -16.93 3.64
N TRP A 69 -7.24 -17.23 4.53
CA TRP A 69 -6.11 -16.35 4.84
C TRP A 69 -4.76 -17.08 4.74
N ARG A 70 -3.75 -16.37 4.21
CA ARG A 70 -2.37 -16.86 4.12
C ARG A 70 -1.40 -15.79 4.61
N GLU A 71 -0.53 -16.16 5.56
CA GLU A 71 0.53 -15.28 6.07
C GLU A 71 1.80 -15.42 5.21
N GLY A 72 2.31 -14.31 4.70
CA GLY A 72 3.57 -14.28 3.96
C GLY A 72 4.77 -14.65 4.86
N ARG A 73 5.68 -15.49 4.35
CA ARG A 73 6.86 -15.98 5.11
C ARG A 73 7.97 -14.95 5.29
N LYS A 74 8.04 -13.96 4.40
CA LYS A 74 8.96 -12.82 4.48
C LYS A 74 8.15 -11.54 4.57
N LEU A 75 8.13 -10.98 5.77
CA LEU A 75 7.62 -9.65 6.07
C LEU A 75 8.51 -8.62 5.34
N LEU A 76 7.95 -7.45 5.01
CA LEU A 76 8.63 -6.33 4.33
C LEU A 76 10.10 -6.22 4.76
N SER A 77 11.01 -5.91 3.81
CA SER A 77 12.47 -5.90 4.06
C SER A 77 12.89 -5.07 5.26
N ASN A 78 12.07 -4.08 5.66
CA ASN A 78 12.23 -3.28 6.86
C ASN A 78 10.88 -3.08 7.53
N GLU A 79 10.93 -2.84 8.82
CA GLU A 79 9.79 -2.34 9.57
C GLU A 79 9.36 -0.95 9.06
N ARG A 80 8.06 -0.73 8.88
CA ARG A 80 7.54 0.51 8.28
C ARG A 80 6.38 1.07 9.09
N TRP A 81 6.54 2.30 9.53
CA TRP A 81 5.44 3.16 9.98
C TRP A 81 5.25 4.28 8.96
N TYR A 82 4.01 4.64 8.65
CA TYR A 82 3.70 5.80 7.81
C TYR A 82 4.29 5.71 6.38
N ALA A 83 4.22 4.52 5.79
CA ALA A 83 4.53 4.31 4.38
C ALA A 83 3.33 4.69 3.50
N SER A 84 3.47 4.53 2.19
CA SER A 84 2.36 4.54 1.25
C SER A 84 2.36 3.26 0.42
N SER A 85 1.19 2.78 0.03
CA SER A 85 1.05 1.59 -0.81
C SER A 85 0.23 1.87 -2.06
N LEU A 86 0.64 1.31 -3.20
CA LEU A 86 -0.12 1.41 -4.45
C LEU A 86 -0.11 0.06 -5.18
N LYS A 87 -1.29 -0.37 -5.66
CA LYS A 87 -1.41 -1.53 -6.54
C LYS A 87 -0.95 -1.15 -7.95
N LEU A 88 -0.08 -1.97 -8.53
CA LEU A 88 0.36 -1.81 -9.91
C LEU A 88 -0.58 -2.50 -10.90
N PRO A 89 -0.67 -2.02 -12.15
CA PRO A 89 -1.59 -2.55 -13.16
C PRO A 89 -1.17 -3.91 -13.74
N ASP A 90 0.03 -4.42 -13.40
CA ASP A 90 0.53 -5.65 -14.01
C ASP A 90 -0.28 -6.88 -13.58
N LYS A 91 -0.31 -7.90 -14.44
CA LYS A 91 -1.05 -9.17 -14.26
C LYS A 91 -0.62 -10.03 -13.06
N ASP A 92 0.34 -9.54 -12.29
CA ASP A 92 1.04 -10.27 -11.23
C ASP A 92 0.67 -9.80 -9.81
N ASP A 93 -0.38 -8.99 -9.68
CA ASP A 93 -0.90 -8.50 -8.39
C ASP A 93 0.18 -7.85 -7.51
N ARG A 94 1.01 -7.03 -8.15
CA ARG A 94 2.13 -6.36 -7.49
C ARG A 94 1.62 -5.14 -6.72
N VAL A 95 2.12 -4.99 -5.50
CA VAL A 95 1.90 -3.79 -4.68
C VAL A 95 3.24 -3.18 -4.38
N ILE A 96 3.38 -1.88 -4.62
CA ILE A 96 4.55 -1.14 -4.14
C ILE A 96 4.27 -0.60 -2.75
N VAL A 97 5.28 -0.64 -1.90
CA VAL A 97 5.27 0.04 -0.60
C VAL A 97 6.44 1.02 -0.57
N VAL A 98 6.13 2.30 -0.42
CA VAL A 98 7.06 3.42 -0.58
C VAL A 98 7.28 4.12 0.76
N GLY A 99 8.55 4.27 1.13
CA GLY A 99 8.94 5.06 2.30
C GLY A 99 8.53 4.45 3.64
N GLY A 100 8.38 5.33 4.63
CA GLY A 100 8.10 4.98 6.02
C GLY A 100 9.17 5.53 6.96
N ARG A 101 8.86 5.63 8.26
CA ARG A 101 9.76 6.15 9.28
C ARG A 101 11.02 5.31 9.32
N GLY A 102 12.17 5.95 9.07
CA GLY A 102 13.48 5.26 9.00
C GLY A 102 13.69 4.44 7.73
N VAL A 103 12.78 4.51 6.74
CA VAL A 103 12.85 3.73 5.52
C VAL A 103 12.76 4.63 4.28
N LEU A 104 13.87 4.73 3.56
CA LEU A 104 14.01 5.58 2.37
C LEU A 104 13.90 4.78 1.07
N LEU A 105 13.19 3.65 1.10
CA LEU A 105 13.19 2.63 0.05
C LEU A 105 11.78 2.31 -0.45
N MET A 106 11.68 1.85 -1.69
CA MET A 106 10.45 1.26 -2.24
C MET A 106 10.61 -0.25 -2.38
N ASN A 107 9.63 -1.01 -1.86
CA ASN A 107 9.56 -2.46 -2.01
C ASN A 107 8.48 -2.83 -3.01
N LEU A 108 8.83 -3.69 -3.97
CA LEU A 108 7.85 -4.38 -4.81
C LEU A 108 7.44 -5.70 -4.15
N CYS A 109 6.21 -5.73 -3.66
CA CYS A 109 5.63 -6.89 -3.00
C CYS A 109 4.79 -7.70 -3.99
N ARG A 110 5.03 -9.01 -4.01
CA ARG A 110 4.23 -9.99 -4.74
C ARG A 110 3.85 -11.10 -3.76
N LYS A 111 2.71 -11.75 -3.99
CA LYS A 111 2.04 -12.76 -3.14
C LYS A 111 2.94 -13.59 -2.19
N ASP A 112 4.13 -14.01 -2.64
CA ASP A 112 5.06 -14.80 -1.83
C ASP A 112 6.54 -14.35 -1.92
N ARG A 113 6.84 -13.21 -2.56
CA ARG A 113 8.21 -12.72 -2.76
C ARG A 113 8.29 -11.19 -2.72
N LEU A 114 9.14 -10.68 -1.85
CA LEU A 114 9.75 -9.35 -2.01
C LEU A 114 10.83 -9.51 -3.09
N ARG A 115 10.63 -8.89 -4.24
CA ARG A 115 11.53 -9.09 -5.40
C ARG A 115 12.52 -7.96 -5.60
N GLU A 116 12.09 -6.71 -5.42
CA GLU A 116 12.88 -5.56 -5.84
C GLU A 116 12.82 -4.46 -4.79
N VAL A 117 14.01 -4.02 -4.35
CA VAL A 117 14.21 -2.83 -3.51
C VAL A 117 14.72 -1.73 -4.42
N PHE A 118 13.92 -0.69 -4.59
CA PHE A 118 14.34 0.48 -5.33
C PHE A 118 14.84 1.52 -4.34
N TYR A 119 15.99 2.11 -4.65
CA TYR A 119 16.63 3.19 -3.92
C TYR A 119 16.47 4.49 -4.72
N PRO A 120 15.26 5.06 -4.85
CA PRO A 120 15.16 6.37 -5.47
C PRO A 120 15.81 7.36 -4.50
N SER A 121 16.95 7.93 -4.89
CA SER A 121 17.64 9.00 -4.15
C SER A 121 16.67 10.12 -3.74
N PHE A 122 15.56 10.27 -4.46
CA PHE A 122 14.39 11.06 -4.12
C PHE A 122 13.93 10.98 -2.66
N LEU A 123 13.69 9.79 -2.09
CA LEU A 123 13.21 9.70 -0.70
C LEU A 123 14.26 10.22 0.27
N ARG A 124 15.55 9.92 0.03
CA ARG A 124 16.64 10.48 0.85
C ARG A 124 16.73 12.00 0.74
N ASN A 125 16.61 12.53 -0.48
CA ASN A 125 16.74 13.96 -0.75
C ASN A 125 15.57 14.79 -0.21
N THR A 126 14.42 14.15 -0.01
CA THR A 126 13.19 14.80 0.51
C THR A 126 13.08 14.73 2.03
N TYR A 127 13.98 14.00 2.69
CA TYR A 127 14.07 13.97 4.15
C TYR A 127 14.90 15.14 4.65
N ASP A 128 14.26 16.13 5.28
CA ASP A 128 14.92 17.34 5.78
C ASP A 128 14.56 17.60 7.24
N ARG A 129 15.49 17.23 8.15
CA ARG A 129 15.32 17.45 9.59
C ARG A 129 15.32 18.93 9.96
N ASN A 130 16.03 19.77 9.21
CA ASN A 130 16.29 21.16 9.57
C ASN A 130 15.13 22.08 9.15
N GLU A 131 14.40 21.72 8.09
CA GLU A 131 13.22 22.45 7.63
C GLU A 131 11.89 21.92 8.21
N GLY A 132 11.94 21.04 9.22
CA GLY A 132 10.75 20.40 9.80
C GLY A 132 10.06 19.41 8.85
N GLY A 133 10.79 18.91 7.85
CA GLY A 133 10.26 18.13 6.73
C GLY A 133 10.52 16.63 6.86
N ASN A 134 9.55 15.89 7.40
CA ASN A 134 9.51 14.43 7.26
C ASN A 134 8.85 14.03 5.94
N ASN A 135 9.39 13.04 5.23
CA ASN A 135 8.89 12.51 3.97
C ASN A 135 7.93 11.30 4.15
N LEU A 136 7.18 11.31 5.26
CA LEU A 136 6.23 10.24 5.62
C LEU A 136 4.95 10.34 4.78
N TYR A 137 4.24 9.23 4.59
CA TYR A 137 3.10 9.14 3.66
C TYR A 137 3.37 9.84 2.32
N PRO A 138 4.43 9.45 1.59
CA PRO A 138 4.68 10.01 0.27
C PRO A 138 3.45 9.78 -0.63
N ILE A 139 3.04 10.79 -1.36
CA ILE A 139 1.92 10.69 -2.29
C ILE A 139 2.41 9.92 -3.51
N VAL A 140 1.73 8.82 -3.85
CA VAL A 140 2.11 7.97 -4.98
C VAL A 140 0.87 7.66 -5.82
N HIS A 141 0.95 8.00 -7.10
CA HIS A 141 -0.12 7.76 -8.06
C HIS A 141 0.44 7.12 -9.33
N LEU A 142 -0.37 6.27 -9.97
CA LEU A 142 -0.06 5.75 -11.29
C LEU A 142 -0.46 6.80 -12.34
N SER A 143 0.47 7.21 -13.19
CA SER A 143 0.18 8.10 -14.32
C SER A 143 -0.38 7.32 -15.51
N SER A 144 -1.04 8.04 -16.42
CA SER A 144 -1.67 7.46 -17.62
C SER A 144 -0.70 6.79 -18.59
N ASP A 145 0.57 7.20 -18.58
CA ASP A 145 1.67 6.61 -19.35
C ASP A 145 2.30 5.38 -18.65
N GLY A 146 1.77 4.98 -17.48
CA GLY A 146 2.21 3.80 -16.75
C GLY A 146 3.44 4.01 -15.86
N HIS A 147 3.88 5.25 -15.64
CA HIS A 147 4.89 5.61 -14.66
C HIS A 147 4.28 5.89 -13.27
N LEU A 148 5.13 6.11 -12.27
CA LEU A 148 4.71 6.52 -10.93
C LEU A 148 4.98 8.00 -10.74
N PHE A 149 3.92 8.77 -10.50
CA PHE A 149 4.08 10.08 -9.91
C PHE A 149 4.33 9.90 -8.41
N MET A 150 5.45 10.42 -7.92
CA MET A 150 5.82 10.38 -6.51
C MET A 150 6.04 11.80 -6.01
N PHE A 151 5.40 12.16 -4.91
CA PHE A 151 5.57 13.42 -4.23
C PHE A 151 5.90 13.16 -2.75
N ALA A 152 6.95 13.82 -2.26
CA ALA A 152 7.36 13.72 -0.88
C ALA A 152 7.92 15.06 -0.41
N ASN A 153 7.48 15.49 0.76
CA ASN A 153 7.82 16.77 1.35
C ASN A 153 7.43 17.95 0.43
N ARG A 154 8.31 18.42 -0.46
CA ARG A 154 8.05 19.52 -1.39
C ARG A 154 8.47 19.22 -2.82
N ASP A 155 9.04 18.05 -3.07
CA ASP A 155 9.58 17.66 -4.35
C ASP A 155 8.69 16.57 -4.96
N SER A 156 8.65 16.52 -6.30
CA SER A 156 7.99 15.43 -7.02
C SER A 156 8.77 14.98 -8.24
N ILE A 157 8.57 13.70 -8.56
CA ILE A 157 9.17 13.03 -9.71
C ILE A 157 8.15 12.17 -10.44
N LEU A 158 8.42 11.94 -11.72
CA LEU A 158 7.85 10.85 -12.49
C LEU A 158 8.90 9.73 -12.57
N PHE A 159 8.55 8.53 -12.11
CA PHE A 159 9.48 7.42 -11.95
C PHE A 159 9.07 6.20 -12.78
N ASP A 160 9.99 5.72 -13.62
CA ASP A 160 9.88 4.46 -14.32
C ASP A 160 10.38 3.32 -13.42
N TYR A 161 9.44 2.69 -12.72
CA TYR A 161 9.72 1.56 -11.82
C TYR A 161 10.12 0.28 -12.55
N LYS A 162 9.84 0.16 -13.85
CA LYS A 162 10.26 -1.00 -14.65
C LYS A 162 11.73 -0.92 -15.00
N ARG A 163 12.25 0.29 -15.20
CA ARG A 163 13.67 0.57 -15.53
C ARG A 163 14.47 1.18 -14.38
N ASN A 164 13.86 1.35 -13.21
CA ASN A 164 14.48 1.98 -12.04
C ASN A 164 15.09 3.36 -12.33
N ARG A 165 14.35 4.27 -12.98
CA ARG A 165 14.88 5.60 -13.30
C ARG A 165 13.87 6.72 -13.13
N VAL A 166 14.38 7.91 -12.77
CA VAL A 166 13.59 9.14 -12.80
C VAL A 166 13.46 9.59 -14.25
N VAL A 167 12.21 9.68 -14.73
CA VAL A 167 11.88 10.17 -16.07
C VAL A 167 11.82 11.69 -16.07
N LYS A 168 11.25 12.28 -15.02
CA LYS A 168 11.06 13.73 -14.90
C LYS A 168 11.13 14.16 -13.45
N LYS A 169 11.70 15.35 -13.21
CA LYS A 169 11.55 16.08 -11.95
C LYS A 169 10.62 17.28 -12.19
N PHE A 170 9.74 17.55 -11.24
CA PHE A 170 8.85 18.70 -11.30
C PHE A 170 9.37 19.84 -10.42
N PRO A 171 8.91 21.09 -10.63
CA PRO A 171 9.29 22.21 -9.78
C PRO A 171 8.97 21.95 -8.31
N ARG A 172 9.90 22.30 -7.43
CA ARG A 172 9.73 22.21 -5.97
C ARG A 172 8.69 23.22 -5.51
N ILE A 173 7.82 22.82 -4.58
CA ILE A 173 6.84 23.72 -3.97
C ILE A 173 7.56 24.72 -3.05
N PRO A 174 7.31 26.05 -3.21
CA PRO A 174 7.93 27.07 -2.36
C PRO A 174 7.42 27.01 -0.90
N GLY A 175 8.14 27.67 0.00
CA GLY A 175 7.81 27.72 1.44
C GLY A 175 8.70 26.83 2.31
N LYS A 176 8.19 26.43 3.48
CA LYS A 176 8.87 25.58 4.47
C LYS A 176 7.94 24.46 4.97
N GLY A 177 8.50 23.46 5.64
CA GLY A 177 7.76 22.35 6.24
C GLY A 177 7.31 21.27 5.26
N SER A 178 6.87 20.13 5.81
CA SER A 178 6.38 19.01 5.01
C SER A 178 4.99 19.25 4.42
N ARG A 179 4.79 18.88 3.16
CA ARG A 179 3.47 18.79 2.53
C ARG A 179 2.96 17.35 2.41
N SER A 180 3.77 16.35 2.75
CA SER A 180 3.34 14.95 2.86
C SER A 180 3.55 14.47 4.30
N TYR A 181 2.47 14.40 5.06
CA TYR A 181 2.44 13.94 6.45
C TYR A 181 1.09 13.23 6.71
N PRO A 182 0.95 12.32 7.70
CA PRO A 182 -0.32 11.63 7.92
C PRO A 182 -1.56 12.54 7.97
N SER A 183 -1.45 13.74 8.54
CA SER A 183 -2.54 14.72 8.61
C SER A 183 -2.84 15.44 7.29
N THR A 184 -1.97 15.35 6.28
CA THR A 184 -2.08 16.05 4.98
C THR A 184 -1.95 15.11 3.77
N ALA A 185 -1.97 13.79 3.97
CA ALA A 185 -1.61 12.79 2.95
C ALA A 185 -2.67 12.54 1.87
N SER A 186 -3.87 13.08 2.01
CA SER A 186 -4.94 12.89 1.02
C SER A 186 -4.60 13.61 -0.28
N SER A 187 -4.70 12.89 -1.40
CA SER A 187 -4.45 13.44 -2.73
C SER A 187 -5.21 12.64 -3.78
N VAL A 188 -5.53 13.31 -4.88
CA VAL A 188 -6.20 12.71 -6.04
C VAL A 188 -5.54 13.22 -7.32
N ILE A 189 -5.51 12.38 -8.35
CA ILE A 189 -5.22 12.84 -9.72
C ILE A 189 -6.55 13.00 -10.43
N LEU A 190 -6.80 14.20 -10.95
CA LEU A 190 -7.95 14.52 -11.77
C LEU A 190 -7.53 14.63 -13.24
N PRO A 191 -8.29 14.05 -14.19
CA PRO A 191 -8.05 14.29 -15.60
C PRO A 191 -8.38 15.75 -15.94
N LEU A 192 -7.42 16.48 -16.52
CA LEU A 192 -7.68 17.84 -17.04
C LEU A 192 -8.50 17.80 -18.33
N HIS A 193 -8.43 16.69 -19.06
CA HIS A 193 -9.22 16.41 -20.26
C HIS A 193 -9.78 15.00 -20.16
N TYR A 194 -11.10 14.87 -20.24
CA TYR A 194 -11.79 13.58 -20.23
C TYR A 194 -12.47 13.39 -21.58
N LYS A 195 -12.13 12.32 -22.30
CA LYS A 195 -12.99 11.80 -23.37
C LYS A 195 -14.02 10.91 -22.71
N ASP A 196 -15.29 11.16 -22.97
CA ASP A 196 -16.32 10.20 -22.60
C ASP A 196 -16.17 8.89 -23.42
N ALA A 197 -16.93 7.86 -23.04
CA ALA A 197 -16.93 6.58 -23.74
C ALA A 197 -17.33 6.70 -25.24
N SER A 198 -17.85 7.85 -25.68
CA SER A 198 -18.17 8.13 -27.08
C SER A 198 -17.00 8.75 -27.86
N GLY A 199 -15.86 9.00 -27.20
CA GLY A 199 -14.67 9.58 -27.81
C GLY A 199 -14.80 11.07 -28.15
N LYS A 200 -15.90 11.73 -27.73
CA LYS A 200 -16.12 13.16 -27.95
C LYS A 200 -15.44 14.00 -26.88
N TRP A 201 -14.88 15.12 -27.33
CA TRP A 201 -14.24 16.12 -26.48
C TRP A 201 -15.31 17.04 -25.89
N LYS A 202 -15.18 17.37 -24.60
CA LYS A 202 -15.91 18.44 -23.92
C LYS A 202 -14.92 19.48 -23.42
#